data_AF-A0A7Z9YAL4-F1
#
_entry.id   AF-A0A7Z9YAL4-F1
#
_cell.length_a   1.000
_cell.length_b   1.000
_cell.length_c   1.000
_cell.angle_alpha   90.00
_cell.angle_beta   90.00
_cell.angle_gamma   90.00
#
_symmetry.space_group_name_H-M   'P 1'
#
loop_
_entity.id
_entity.type
_entity.pdbx_description
1 polymer ?
#
loop_
_entity_poly.entity_id
_entity_poly.type
_entity_poly.pdbx_seq_one_letter_code
_entity_poly.pdbx_strand_id
1 'polypeptide(L)'
;MGALRHRITEYIQKSQSLGILPQLVTLTGETFKKLLKDELVQKLIEKGNHPIAAATNSLGLPVEIGERNEIMGKGFIPSRCPKCGRPIFNPRVRTSDVAKIIRYLERFGRQEMICTCGHSFTLDVEEKRLEIDMEGISTMTKCPRCGGEIRFLSSTEAFCINCGWDNLKPLSVKGRRKSLPR
;
A
#
# COMPACT_ATOMS: atom_id res chain seq x y z
N MET A 1 14.94 5.61 0.82
CA MET A 1 13.55 5.41 1.30
C MET A 1 13.62 4.50 2.50
N GLY A 2 13.08 4.90 3.65
CA GLY A 2 13.09 4.10 4.88
C GLY A 2 12.02 3.02 4.87
N ALA A 3 12.26 1.95 5.63
CA ALA A 3 11.41 0.77 5.71
C ALA A 3 9.94 1.10 6.07
N LEU A 4 9.71 2.08 6.95
CA LEU A 4 8.37 2.51 7.33
C LEU A 4 7.58 3.12 6.16
N ARG A 5 8.22 4.00 5.37
CA ARG A 5 7.56 4.59 4.20
C ARG A 5 7.20 3.51 3.18
N HIS A 6 8.09 2.54 2.95
CA HIS A 6 7.79 1.36 2.13
C HIS A 6 6.57 0.60 2.65
N ARG A 7 6.49 0.32 3.95
CA ARG A 7 5.34 -0.40 4.53
C ARG A 7 4.02 0.30 4.25
N ILE A 8 3.97 1.61 4.46
CA ILE A 8 2.74 2.38 4.23
C ILE A 8 2.39 2.34 2.73
N THR A 9 3.36 2.54 1.84
CA THR A 9 3.14 2.45 0.39
C THR A 9 2.69 1.06 -0.07
N GLU A 10 3.24 -0.02 0.48
CA GLU A 10 2.79 -1.39 0.23
C GLU A 10 1.32 -1.56 0.61
N TYR A 11 0.90 -1.02 1.76
CA TYR A 11 -0.49 -1.09 2.19
C TYR A 11 -1.42 -0.23 1.33
N ILE A 12 -0.95 0.92 0.82
CA ILE A 12 -1.70 1.72 -0.16
C ILE A 12 -1.97 0.88 -1.41
N GLN A 13 -0.97 0.19 -1.94
CA GLN A 13 -1.13 -0.71 -3.08
C GLN A 13 -2.03 -1.92 -2.76
N LYS A 14 -1.86 -2.51 -1.57
CA LYS A 14 -2.70 -3.62 -1.08
C LYS A 14 -4.17 -3.22 -1.01
N SER A 15 -4.48 -2.03 -0.52
CA SER A 15 -5.87 -1.53 -0.46
C SER A 15 -6.54 -1.52 -1.84
N GLN A 16 -5.81 -1.08 -2.87
CA GLN A 16 -6.28 -1.09 -4.26
C GLN A 16 -6.54 -2.52 -4.76
N SER A 17 -5.67 -3.47 -4.43
CA SER A 17 -5.87 -4.88 -4.78
C SER A 17 -7.11 -5.51 -4.12
N LEU A 18 -7.52 -4.98 -2.97
CA LEU A 18 -8.73 -5.36 -2.24
C LEU A 18 -9.99 -4.62 -2.72
N GLY A 19 -9.88 -3.80 -3.77
CA GLY A 19 -10.99 -3.01 -4.30
C GLY A 19 -11.37 -1.82 -3.43
N ILE A 20 -10.43 -1.31 -2.63
CA ILE A 20 -10.55 -0.05 -1.88
C ILE A 20 -9.83 1.02 -2.68
N LEU A 21 -10.51 2.13 -2.99
CA LEU A 21 -9.88 3.34 -3.49
C LEU A 21 -9.36 4.12 -2.27
N PRO A 22 -8.05 4.13 -1.99
CA PRO A 22 -7.51 4.81 -0.82
C PRO A 22 -7.65 6.33 -0.98
N GLN A 23 -8.06 6.99 0.11
CA GLN A 23 -8.31 8.44 0.14
C GLN A 23 -7.49 9.12 1.24
N LEU A 24 -7.20 8.43 2.33
CA LEU A 24 -6.54 8.99 3.50
C LEU A 24 -5.67 7.92 4.17
N VAL A 25 -4.51 8.33 4.66
CA VAL A 25 -3.66 7.53 5.56
C VAL A 25 -3.75 8.13 6.95
N THR A 26 -4.24 7.35 7.91
CA THR A 26 -4.27 7.73 9.32
C THR A 26 -3.10 7.05 10.01
N LEU A 27 -2.29 7.82 10.74
CA LEU A 27 -1.14 7.30 11.49
C LEU A 27 -1.26 7.67 12.96
N THR A 28 -0.83 6.77 13.84
CA THR A 28 -0.59 7.10 15.24
C THR A 28 0.46 8.21 15.37
N GLY A 29 0.37 9.04 16.41
CA GLY A 29 1.35 10.10 16.65
C GLY A 29 2.79 9.60 16.75
N GLU A 30 3.01 8.39 17.27
CA GLU A 30 4.32 7.74 17.31
C GLU A 30 4.82 7.35 15.91
N THR A 31 3.95 6.73 15.10
CA THR A 31 4.30 6.31 13.75
C THR A 31 4.56 7.50 12.85
N PHE A 32 3.76 8.56 12.98
CA PHE A 32 3.97 9.82 12.29
C PHE A 32 5.35 10.42 12.63
N LYS A 33 5.72 10.50 13.91
CA LYS A 33 7.06 10.96 14.33
C LYS A 33 8.20 10.12 13.75
N LYS A 34 8.02 8.80 13.63
CA LYS A 34 9.00 7.91 12.97
C LYS A 34 9.09 8.20 11.47
N LEU A 35 7.96 8.44 10.80
CA LEU A 35 7.90 8.76 9.38
C LEU A 35 8.61 10.08 9.06
N LEU A 36 8.52 11.09 9.94
CA LEU A 36 9.23 12.37 9.76
C LEU A 36 10.76 12.23 9.72
N LYS A 37 11.32 11.10 10.17
CA LYS A 37 12.76 10.80 10.08
C LYS A 37 13.16 10.15 8.75
N ASP A 38 12.20 9.89 7.84
CA ASP A 38 12.51 9.39 6.51
C ASP A 38 13.26 10.45 5.69
N GLU A 39 14.32 10.03 5.00
CA GLU A 39 15.20 10.91 4.20
C GLU A 39 14.41 11.78 3.20
N LEU A 40 13.38 11.24 2.54
CA LEU A 40 12.61 11.99 1.57
C LEU A 40 11.65 12.99 2.26
N VAL A 41 11.09 12.61 3.40
CA VAL A 41 10.23 13.49 4.20
C VAL A 41 11.05 14.65 4.76
N GLN A 42 12.23 14.38 5.31
CA GLN A 42 13.15 15.42 5.80
C GLN A 42 13.54 16.41 4.69
N LYS A 43 13.93 15.90 3.52
CA LYS A 43 14.23 16.76 2.35
C LYS A 43 13.06 17.65 1.94
N LEU A 44 11.82 17.19 2.10
CA LEU A 44 10.63 18.01 1.82
C LEU A 44 10.40 19.07 2.91
N ILE A 45 10.65 18.74 4.17
CA ILE A 45 10.57 19.69 5.29
C ILE A 45 11.63 20.78 5.15
N GLU A 46 12.87 20.41 4.81
CA GLU A 46 13.98 21.34 4.56
C GLU A 46 13.69 22.31 3.40
N LYS A 47 12.85 21.89 2.45
CA LYS A 47 12.32 22.75 1.37
C LYS A 47 11.19 23.69 1.81
N GLY A 48 10.87 23.73 3.10
CA GLY A 48 9.85 24.61 3.67
C GLY A 48 8.44 24.02 3.74
N ASN A 49 8.25 22.73 3.45
CA ASN A 49 6.93 22.10 3.61
C ASN A 49 6.62 21.88 5.10
N HIS A 50 5.37 22.16 5.50
CA HIS A 50 4.87 21.75 6.81
C HIS A 50 4.99 20.21 6.98
N PRO A 51 5.30 19.65 8.18
CA PRO A 51 5.53 18.21 8.35
C PRO A 51 4.42 17.30 7.81
N ILE A 52 3.15 17.68 8.00
CA ILE A 52 1.99 16.93 7.46
C ILE A 52 1.97 16.98 5.92
N ALA A 53 2.28 18.13 5.32
CA ALA A 53 2.35 18.29 3.87
C ALA A 53 3.52 17.49 3.29
N ALA A 54 4.68 17.49 3.97
CA ALA A 54 5.83 16.67 3.58
C ALA A 54 5.50 15.17 3.62
N ALA A 55 4.82 14.69 4.66
CA ALA A 55 4.35 13.30 4.75
C ALA A 55 3.35 12.97 3.63
N THR A 56 2.35 13.84 3.42
CA THR A 56 1.34 13.72 2.35
C THR A 56 2.00 13.60 0.98
N ASN A 57 2.92 14.52 0.66
CA ASN A 57 3.64 14.53 -0.60
C ASN A 57 4.56 13.31 -0.77
N SER A 58 5.11 12.77 0.33
CA SER A 58 5.97 11.58 0.30
C SER A 58 5.21 10.28 0.04
N LEU A 59 3.94 10.21 0.46
CA LEU A 59 3.08 9.04 0.37
C LEU A 59 2.12 9.09 -0.83
N GLY A 60 1.88 10.29 -1.37
CA GLY A 60 0.93 10.50 -2.48
C GLY A 60 -0.54 10.44 -2.07
N LEU A 61 -0.82 10.48 -0.75
CA LEU A 61 -2.16 10.51 -0.18
C LEU A 61 -2.17 11.45 1.04
N PRO A 62 -3.28 12.14 1.32
CA PRO A 62 -3.48 12.88 2.57
C PRO A 62 -3.10 12.05 3.80
N VAL A 63 -2.48 12.71 4.78
CA VAL A 63 -2.08 12.09 6.05
C VAL A 63 -2.73 12.81 7.22
N GLU A 64 -3.36 12.05 8.11
CA GLU A 64 -3.90 12.53 9.38
C GLU A 64 -3.30 11.77 10.56
N ILE A 65 -3.32 12.41 11.73
CA ILE A 65 -2.90 11.80 12.99
C ILE A 65 -4.15 11.27 13.70
N GLY A 66 -4.19 9.98 13.98
CA GLY A 66 -5.30 9.33 14.65
C GLY A 66 -4.86 8.26 15.64
N GLU A 67 -5.81 7.40 16.04
CA GLU A 67 -5.58 6.37 17.06
C GLU A 67 -4.93 5.10 16.50
N ARG A 68 -5.04 4.86 15.19
CA ARG A 68 -4.55 3.64 14.52
C ARG A 68 -3.74 3.99 13.29
N ASN A 69 -2.90 3.04 12.87
CA ASN A 69 -2.23 3.10 11.58
C ASN A 69 -3.13 2.39 10.56
N GLU A 70 -3.83 3.15 9.73
CA GLU A 70 -4.79 2.59 8.79
C GLU A 70 -4.89 3.39 7.50
N ILE A 71 -5.41 2.74 6.47
CA ILE A 71 -5.76 3.36 5.20
C ILE A 71 -7.26 3.39 5.11
N MET A 72 -7.80 4.60 4.99
CA MET A 72 -9.21 4.85 4.80
C MET A 72 -9.49 5.12 3.33
N GLY A 73 -10.60 4.58 2.85
CA GLY A 73 -11.00 4.75 1.46
C GLY A 73 -12.44 4.31 1.22
N LYS A 74 -12.81 4.30 -0.05
CA LYS A 74 -14.13 3.85 -0.49
C LYS A 74 -14.02 2.52 -1.22
N GLY A 75 -14.91 1.60 -0.92
CA GLY A 75 -14.98 0.32 -1.61
C GLY A 75 -16.41 -0.07 -1.95
N PHE A 76 -16.54 -0.97 -2.92
CA PHE A 76 -17.85 -1.44 -3.37
C PHE A 76 -18.45 -2.47 -2.41
N ILE A 77 -19.77 -2.40 -2.25
CA ILE A 77 -20.61 -3.45 -1.66
C ILE A 77 -21.58 -3.95 -2.73
N PRO A 78 -21.58 -5.26 -3.03
CA PRO A 78 -20.60 -6.25 -2.59
C PRO A 78 -19.23 -6.00 -3.24
N SER A 79 -18.12 -6.51 -2.70
CA SER A 79 -16.79 -6.36 -3.34
C SER A 79 -16.60 -7.30 -4.55
N ARG A 80 -17.43 -8.34 -4.62
CA ARG A 80 -17.48 -9.37 -5.65
C ARG A 80 -18.92 -9.60 -6.08
N CYS A 81 -19.15 -10.06 -7.30
CA CYS A 81 -20.47 -10.46 -7.74
C CYS A 81 -21.01 -11.57 -6.82
N PRO A 82 -22.20 -11.41 -6.21
CA PRO A 82 -22.77 -12.42 -5.29
C PRO A 82 -23.02 -13.77 -5.94
N LYS A 83 -23.23 -13.80 -7.26
CA LYS A 83 -23.58 -15.02 -8.01
C LYS A 83 -22.36 -15.78 -8.54
N CYS A 84 -21.33 -15.08 -9.02
CA CYS A 84 -20.16 -15.74 -9.63
C CYS A 84 -18.82 -15.50 -8.93
N GLY A 85 -18.79 -14.71 -7.84
CA GLY A 85 -17.58 -14.45 -7.05
C GLY A 85 -16.49 -13.63 -7.74
N ARG A 86 -16.69 -13.21 -9.00
CA ARG A 86 -15.75 -12.35 -9.72
C ARG A 86 -15.65 -10.97 -9.06
N PRO A 87 -14.44 -10.37 -9.00
CA PRO A 87 -14.27 -9.04 -8.43
C PRO A 87 -15.00 -8.00 -9.27
N ILE A 88 -15.68 -7.07 -8.60
CA ILE A 88 -16.31 -5.93 -9.27
C ILE A 88 -15.23 -4.95 -9.71
N PHE A 89 -14.31 -4.67 -8.79
CA PHE A 89 -13.12 -3.91 -9.08
C PHE A 89 -12.12 -4.79 -9.83
N ASN A 90 -11.93 -4.53 -11.12
CA ASN A 90 -10.83 -5.14 -11.86
C ASN A 90 -9.58 -4.26 -11.64
N PRO A 91 -8.48 -4.79 -11.07
CA PRO A 91 -7.28 -4.00 -10.78
C PRO A 91 -6.58 -3.43 -12.03
N ARG A 92 -6.98 -3.85 -13.23
CA ARG A 92 -6.54 -3.25 -14.50
C ARG A 92 -7.28 -1.96 -14.85
N VAL A 93 -8.38 -1.64 -14.16
CA VAL A 93 -9.15 -0.41 -14.37
C VAL A 93 -8.38 0.75 -13.75
N ARG A 94 -8.31 1.86 -14.47
CA ARG A 94 -7.62 3.06 -13.98
C ARG A 94 -8.34 3.56 -12.74
N THR A 95 -7.56 3.93 -11.72
CA THR A 95 -8.09 4.48 -10.45
C THR A 95 -9.00 5.69 -10.68
N SER A 96 -8.76 6.49 -11.71
CA SER A 96 -9.63 7.61 -12.12
C SER A 96 -11.04 7.19 -12.51
N ASP A 97 -11.20 6.03 -13.14
CA ASP A 97 -12.52 5.54 -13.57
C ASP A 97 -13.29 4.95 -12.38
N VAL A 98 -12.56 4.28 -11.48
CA VAL A 98 -13.14 3.83 -10.20
C VAL A 98 -13.63 5.03 -9.39
N ALA A 99 -12.83 6.11 -9.32
CA ALA A 99 -13.23 7.34 -8.64
C ALA A 99 -14.47 8.00 -9.27
N LYS A 100 -14.71 7.82 -10.58
CA LYS A 100 -15.96 8.29 -11.21
C LYS A 100 -17.15 7.43 -10.80
N ILE A 101 -16.99 6.11 -10.78
CA ILE A 101 -18.05 5.17 -10.37
C ILE A 101 -18.41 5.41 -8.91
N ILE A 102 -17.43 5.59 -8.03
CA ILE A 102 -17.66 5.90 -6.61
C ILE A 102 -18.45 7.20 -6.47
N ARG A 103 -18.02 8.29 -7.12
CA ARG A 103 -18.76 9.57 -7.09
C ARG A 103 -20.17 9.48 -7.63
N TYR A 104 -20.40 8.63 -8.63
CA TYR A 104 -21.73 8.36 -9.17
C TYR A 104 -22.61 7.69 -8.12
N LEU A 105 -22.13 6.61 -7.48
CA LEU A 105 -22.85 5.90 -6.42
C LEU A 105 -23.07 6.75 -5.17
N GLU A 106 -22.12 7.60 -4.78
CA GLU A 106 -22.30 8.54 -3.67
C GLU A 106 -23.41 9.57 -3.95
N ARG A 107 -23.56 9.98 -5.21
CA ARG A 107 -24.58 10.96 -5.61
C ARG A 107 -25.98 10.35 -5.77
N PHE A 108 -26.06 9.16 -6.35
CA PHE A 108 -27.33 8.54 -6.75
C PHE A 108 -27.73 7.36 -5.86
N GLY A 109 -26.92 7.02 -4.87
CA GLY A 109 -27.10 5.87 -4.00
C GLY A 109 -26.89 4.55 -4.74
N ARG A 110 -27.54 3.51 -4.23
CA ARG A 110 -27.49 2.14 -4.75
C ARG A 110 -27.96 2.05 -6.20
N GLN A 111 -27.20 1.34 -7.03
CA GLN A 111 -27.51 1.17 -8.45
C GLN A 111 -27.53 -0.31 -8.84
N GLU A 112 -28.39 -0.66 -9.80
CA GLU A 112 -28.35 -1.98 -10.40
C GLU A 112 -27.17 -2.08 -11.38
N MET A 113 -26.39 -3.15 -11.27
CA MET A 113 -25.19 -3.39 -12.06
C MET A 113 -25.21 -4.81 -12.61
N ILE A 114 -24.59 -4.98 -13.78
CA ILE A 114 -24.44 -6.29 -14.44
C ILE A 114 -22.96 -6.68 -14.42
N CYS A 115 -22.63 -7.86 -13.90
CA CYS A 115 -21.26 -8.34 -13.92
C CYS A 115 -20.85 -8.78 -15.34
N THR A 116 -19.55 -9.02 -15.55
CA THR A 116 -19.04 -9.52 -16.85
C THR A 116 -19.58 -10.89 -17.27
N CYS A 117 -20.23 -11.63 -16.36
CA CYS A 117 -20.92 -12.87 -16.66
C CYS A 117 -22.43 -12.69 -16.92
N GLY A 118 -22.96 -11.47 -16.94
CA GLY A 118 -24.38 -11.19 -17.17
C GLY A 118 -25.28 -11.26 -15.92
N HIS A 119 -24.71 -11.39 -14.71
CA HIS A 119 -25.52 -11.39 -13.48
C HIS A 119 -25.83 -9.98 -13.00
N SER A 120 -27.11 -9.66 -12.83
CA SER A 120 -27.57 -8.44 -12.17
C SER A 120 -27.46 -8.54 -10.65
N PHE A 121 -27.03 -7.45 -10.02
CA PHE A 121 -26.98 -7.26 -8.57
C PHE A 121 -26.94 -5.76 -8.23
N THR A 122 -27.30 -5.41 -6.99
CA THR A 122 -27.21 -4.04 -6.49
C THR A 122 -25.79 -3.72 -6.02
N LEU A 123 -25.26 -2.60 -6.48
CA LEU A 123 -23.96 -2.06 -6.11
C LEU A 123 -24.13 -0.79 -5.29
N ASP A 124 -23.36 -0.68 -4.22
CA ASP A 124 -23.25 0.49 -3.36
C ASP A 124 -21.77 0.79 -3.06
N VAL A 125 -21.52 1.91 -2.38
CA VAL A 125 -20.21 2.29 -1.85
C VAL A 125 -20.29 2.41 -0.34
N GLU A 126 -19.28 1.87 0.35
CA GLU A 126 -19.05 2.13 1.77
C GLU A 126 -17.64 2.65 2.03
N GLU A 127 -17.48 3.29 3.19
CA GLU A 127 -16.16 3.49 3.76
C GLU A 127 -15.55 2.15 4.17
N LYS A 128 -14.31 1.93 3.75
CA LYS A 128 -13.50 0.78 4.15
C LYS A 128 -12.22 1.25 4.81
N ARG A 129 -11.77 0.44 5.76
CA ARG A 129 -10.54 0.64 6.51
C ARG A 129 -9.65 -0.56 6.34
N LEU A 130 -8.37 -0.32 6.11
CA LEU A 130 -7.34 -1.34 6.08
C LEU A 130 -6.26 -0.97 7.10
N GLU A 131 -6.23 -1.70 8.21
CA GLU A 131 -5.20 -1.54 9.23
C GLU A 131 -3.82 -1.93 8.66
N ILE A 132 -2.82 -1.10 8.93
CA ILE A 132 -1.44 -1.29 8.50
C ILE A 132 -0.74 -2.17 9.50
N ASP A 133 -0.30 -3.35 9.05
CA ASP A 133 0.52 -4.22 9.87
C ASP A 133 1.94 -3.66 9.99
N MET A 134 2.32 -3.36 11.23
CA MET A 134 3.60 -2.76 11.57
C MET A 134 4.65 -3.82 11.97
N GLU A 135 4.28 -5.10 12.00
CA GLU A 135 5.20 -6.18 12.34
C GLU A 135 6.26 -6.39 11.25
N GLY A 136 7.46 -6.78 11.67
CA GLY A 136 8.56 -7.14 10.79
C GLY A 136 9.17 -5.99 9.97
N ILE A 137 8.77 -4.73 10.20
CA ILE A 137 9.42 -3.58 9.57
C ILE A 137 10.90 -3.57 9.97
N SER A 138 11.79 -3.51 8.98
CA SER A 138 13.22 -3.46 9.23
C SER A 138 13.59 -2.17 9.96
N THR A 139 14.26 -2.31 11.11
CA THR A 139 14.75 -1.20 11.95
C THR A 139 16.19 -0.83 11.64
N MET A 140 16.79 -1.48 10.64
CA MET A 140 18.18 -1.25 10.28
C MET A 140 18.37 0.17 9.77
N THR A 141 19.50 0.78 10.13
CA THR A 141 19.88 2.13 9.66
C THR A 141 21.26 2.15 9.02
N LYS A 142 22.09 1.11 9.25
CA LYS A 142 23.44 0.95 8.71
C LYS A 142 23.72 -0.51 8.36
N CYS A 143 24.68 -0.73 7.48
CA CYS A 143 25.13 -2.06 7.11
C CYS A 143 25.85 -2.75 8.29
N PRO A 144 25.51 -3.99 8.65
CA PRO A 144 26.14 -4.71 9.74
C PRO A 144 27.56 -5.18 9.40
N ARG A 145 27.91 -5.26 8.10
CA ARG A 145 29.25 -5.71 7.65
C ARG A 145 30.27 -4.58 7.58
N CYS A 146 29.88 -3.40 7.06
CA CYS A 146 30.83 -2.31 6.80
C CYS A 146 30.42 -0.97 7.42
N GLY A 147 29.29 -0.89 8.13
CA GLY A 147 28.76 0.37 8.67
C GLY A 147 28.24 1.36 7.61
N GLY A 148 28.29 1.01 6.33
CA GLY A 148 27.86 1.83 5.21
C GLY A 148 26.34 2.03 5.09
N GLU A 149 25.95 2.84 4.12
CA GLU A 149 24.55 3.16 3.83
C GLU A 149 23.79 1.92 3.33
N ILE A 150 22.53 1.78 3.76
CA ILE A 150 21.60 0.75 3.28
C ILE A 150 20.43 1.38 2.53
N ARG A 151 19.95 0.66 1.51
CA ARG A 151 18.72 0.99 0.77
C ARG A 151 17.72 -0.14 0.95
N PHE A 152 16.44 0.23 0.97
CA PHE A 152 15.33 -0.69 1.13
C PHE A 152 14.70 -0.99 -0.23
N LEU A 153 14.42 -2.27 -0.48
CA LEU A 153 13.63 -2.73 -1.63
C LEU A 153 12.15 -2.86 -1.24
N SER A 154 11.89 -3.29 0.00
CA SER A 154 10.57 -3.38 0.63
C SER A 154 10.68 -2.94 2.09
N SER A 155 9.59 -3.02 2.84
CA SER A 155 9.62 -2.72 4.28
C SER A 155 10.47 -3.70 5.09
N THR A 156 10.83 -4.85 4.52
CA THR A 156 11.57 -5.93 5.20
C THR A 156 12.92 -6.24 4.56
N GLU A 157 13.09 -5.90 3.27
CA GLU A 157 14.27 -6.23 2.48
C GLU A 157 15.15 -4.99 2.27
N ALA A 158 16.45 -5.16 2.52
CA ALA A 158 17.46 -4.12 2.45
C ALA A 158 18.79 -4.67 1.90
N PHE A 159 19.55 -3.78 1.27
CA PHE A 159 20.89 -4.05 0.76
C PHE A 159 21.84 -2.88 1.03
N CYS A 160 23.13 -3.17 1.09
CA CYS A 160 24.20 -2.19 1.27
C CYS A 160 24.81 -1.84 -0.08
N ILE A 161 24.86 -0.53 -0.39
CA ILE A 161 25.46 -0.04 -1.63
C ILE A 161 26.98 -0.27 -1.64
N ASN A 162 27.64 -0.18 -0.48
CA ASN A 162 29.10 -0.16 -0.40
C ASN A 162 29.74 -1.54 -0.48
N CYS A 163 29.10 -2.58 0.08
CA CYS A 163 29.70 -3.92 0.19
C CYS A 163 28.84 -5.05 -0.38
N GLY A 164 27.69 -4.73 -0.99
CA GLY A 164 26.81 -5.72 -1.62
C GLY A 164 26.11 -6.68 -0.64
N TRP A 165 26.22 -6.46 0.67
CA TRP A 165 25.47 -7.23 1.66
C TRP A 165 23.97 -6.99 1.52
N ASP A 166 23.15 -8.02 1.65
CA ASP A 166 21.70 -7.93 1.71
C ASP A 166 21.12 -8.89 2.77
N ASN A 167 19.87 -8.66 3.15
CA ASN A 167 19.10 -9.53 4.06
C ASN A 167 18.02 -10.35 3.33
N LEU A 168 18.15 -10.52 2.01
CA LEU A 168 17.20 -11.27 1.22
C LEU A 168 17.23 -12.73 1.67
N LYS A 169 16.05 -13.34 1.80
CA LYS A 169 16.00 -14.79 2.00
C LYS A 169 16.61 -15.46 0.77
N PRO A 170 17.52 -16.43 0.93
CA PRO A 170 17.99 -17.22 -0.21
C PRO A 170 16.78 -17.77 -0.95
N LEU A 171 16.73 -17.62 -2.27
CA LEU A 171 15.72 -18.28 -3.08
C LEU A 171 15.80 -19.77 -2.76
N SER A 172 14.82 -20.31 -2.03
CA SER A 172 14.74 -21.74 -1.82
C SER A 172 14.47 -22.38 -3.17
N VAL A 173 15.50 -22.84 -3.86
CA VAL A 173 15.38 -23.60 -5.10
C VAL A 173 14.85 -25.01 -4.77
N LYS A 174 13.62 -25.09 -4.27
CA LYS A 174 12.86 -26.35 -4.24
C LYS A 174 12.15 -26.46 -5.57
N GLY A 175 12.82 -27.03 -6.57
CA GLY A 175 12.15 -27.52 -7.77
C GLY A 175 13.00 -27.52 -9.04
N ARG A 176 13.28 -28.74 -9.53
CA ARG A 176 13.76 -29.11 -10.88
C ARG A 176 15.26 -29.01 -11.15
N ARG A 177 16.01 -29.97 -10.61
CA ARG A 177 16.93 -30.77 -11.46
C ARG A 177 16.22 -32.08 -11.79
N LYS A 178 15.49 -32.14 -12.91
CA LYS A 178 15.27 -33.44 -13.56
C LYS A 178 16.61 -33.80 -14.19
N SER A 179 17.21 -34.91 -13.76
CA SER A 179 18.32 -35.52 -14.49
C SER A 179 17.83 -35.86 -15.90
N LEU A 180 18.60 -35.43 -16.91
CA LEU A 180 18.42 -35.90 -18.28
C LEU A 180 18.70 -37.42 -18.31
N PRO A 181 17.83 -38.23 -18.93
CA PRO A 181 18.13 -39.64 -19.14
C PRO A 181 19.32 -39.76 -20.11
N ARG A 182 20.22 -40.70 -19.79
CA ARG A 182 21.30 -41.14 -20.68
C ARG A 182 20.75 -41.94 -21.84
#